data_AF-A0A1E5L7Y7-F1
#
_entry.id   AF-A0A1E5L7Y7-F1
#
_cell.length_a   1.000
_cell.length_b   1.000
_cell.length_c   1.000
_cell.angle_alpha   90.00
_cell.angle_beta   90.00
_cell.angle_gamma   90.00
#
_symmetry.space_group_name_H-M   'P 1'
#
loop_
_entity.id
_entity.type
_entity.pdbx_description
1 polymer ?
#
loop_
_entity_poly.entity_id
_entity_poly.type
_entity_poly.pdbx_seq_one_letter_code
_entity_poly.pdbx_strand_id
1 'polypeptide(L)'
;MGYIRYEPVNTIIDGETIEMINSYGCYTSKYVRLSGKPYYKGIENRPKNLYSKTQCKNMKRQVGEKEEPVAFSKAMHGYYPLFLRV
;
A
#
# COMPACT_ATOMS: atom_id res chain seq x y z
N MET A 1 1.56 -20.08 -16.25
CA MET A 1 1.77 -18.73 -15.66
C MET A 1 2.52 -18.90 -14.34
N GLY A 2 3.80 -18.54 -14.28
CA GLY A 2 4.51 -18.48 -13.00
C GLY A 2 4.04 -17.24 -12.23
N TYR A 3 3.50 -17.41 -11.03
CA TYR A 3 3.22 -16.27 -10.16
C TYR A 3 4.54 -15.74 -9.65
N ILE A 4 4.84 -14.46 -9.90
CA ILE A 4 5.98 -13.78 -9.28
C ILE A 4 5.65 -13.71 -7.78
N ARG A 5 6.32 -14.53 -6.98
CA ARG A 5 6.27 -14.44 -5.52
C ARG A 5 7.26 -13.37 -5.10
N TYR A 6 6.77 -12.37 -4.39
CA TYR A 6 7.61 -11.36 -3.76
C TYR A 6 8.18 -11.93 -2.46
N GLU A 7 9.42 -11.58 -2.13
CA GLU A 7 9.93 -11.86 -0.79
C GLU A 7 9.12 -11.01 0.22
N PRO A 8 8.53 -11.64 1.25
CA PRO A 8 7.77 -10.89 2.24
C PRO A 8 8.69 -9.90 2.97
N VAL A 9 8.23 -8.66 3.11
CA VAL A 9 8.99 -7.61 3.80
C VAL A 9 8.44 -7.49 5.22
N ASN A 10 9.30 -7.68 6.21
CA ASN A 10 8.96 -7.48 7.61
C ASN A 10 9.39 -6.09 8.08
N THR A 11 8.66 -5.54 9.05
CA THR A 11 8.99 -4.28 9.72
C THR A 11 8.76 -4.41 11.22
N ILE A 12 9.36 -3.53 12.01
CA ILE A 12 9.21 -3.52 13.46
C ILE A 12 8.31 -2.33 13.81
N ILE A 13 7.16 -2.60 14.42
CA ILE A 13 6.27 -1.57 14.96
C ILE A 13 6.05 -1.90 16.43
N ASP A 14 6.30 -0.93 17.31
CA ASP A 14 6.12 -1.09 18.77
C ASP A 14 6.90 -2.27 19.38
N GLY A 15 8.06 -2.61 18.81
CA GLY A 15 8.89 -3.74 19.25
C GLY A 15 8.45 -5.12 18.74
N GLU A 16 7.35 -5.20 17.99
CA GLU A 16 6.91 -6.43 17.32
C GLU A 16 7.35 -6.46 15.86
N THR A 17 7.95 -7.57 15.43
CA THR A 17 8.16 -7.86 14.01
C THR A 17 6.84 -8.27 13.36
N ILE A 18 6.40 -7.51 12.37
CA ILE A 18 5.19 -7.77 11.61
C ILE A 18 5.50 -7.87 10.12
N GLU A 19 4.78 -8.74 9.42
CA GLU A 19 4.81 -8.77 7.96
C GLU A 19 4.17 -7.49 7.42
N MET A 20 4.97 -6.62 6.81
CA MET A 20 4.51 -5.40 6.16
C MET A 20 3.92 -5.72 4.79
N ILE A 21 4.68 -6.44 3.97
CA ILE A 21 4.32 -6.83 2.60
C ILE A 21 4.32 -8.34 2.52
N ASN A 22 3.23 -8.92 2.02
CA ASN A 22 3.10 -10.36 1.85
C ASN A 22 3.73 -10.85 0.53
N SER A 23 3.72 -12.16 0.31
CA SER A 23 4.27 -12.78 -0.90
C SER A 23 3.60 -12.37 -2.22
N TYR A 24 2.48 -11.64 -2.16
CA TYR A 24 1.79 -11.05 -3.32
C TYR A 24 2.19 -9.59 -3.57
N GLY A 25 3.14 -9.04 -2.80
CA GLY A 25 3.55 -7.64 -2.92
C GLY A 25 2.50 -6.65 -2.36
N CYS A 26 1.55 -7.13 -1.56
CA CYS A 26 0.50 -6.31 -0.95
C CYS A 26 0.78 -6.05 0.53
N TYR A 27 0.37 -4.88 1.03
CA TYR A 27 0.43 -4.58 2.45
C TYR A 27 -0.55 -5.44 3.24
N THR A 28 -0.12 -5.93 4.41
CA THR A 28 -0.95 -6.78 5.27
C THR A 28 -1.96 -5.96 6.06
N SER A 29 -3.04 -6.62 6.50
CA SER A 29 -4.04 -5.99 7.38
C SER A 29 -3.45 -5.58 8.74
N LYS A 30 -2.51 -6.37 9.30
CA LYS A 30 -1.83 -6.05 10.57
C LYS A 30 -1.07 -4.74 10.44
N TYR A 31 -0.25 -4.61 9.40
CA TYR A 31 0.49 -3.37 9.15
C TYR A 31 -0.42 -2.17 8.93
N VAL A 32 -1.45 -2.28 8.08
CA VAL A 32 -2.36 -1.15 7.81
C VAL A 32 -3.05 -0.67 9.08
N ARG A 33 -3.51 -1.58 9.94
CA ARG A 33 -4.12 -1.22 11.23
C ARG A 33 -3.15 -0.50 12.16
N LEU A 34 -1.91 -0.99 12.25
CA LEU A 34 -0.88 -0.41 13.11
C LEU A 34 -0.33 0.91 12.56
N SER A 35 -0.36 1.12 11.24
CA SER A 35 0.14 2.34 10.61
C SER A 35 -0.66 3.60 10.98
N GLY A 36 -1.88 3.45 11.51
CA GLY A 36 -2.79 4.57 11.81
C GLY A 36 -3.32 5.31 10.59
N LYS A 37 -2.96 4.89 9.37
CA LYS A 37 -3.35 5.56 8.13
C LYS A 37 -4.76 5.13 7.69
N PRO A 38 -5.56 6.03 7.10
CA PRO A 38 -6.89 5.69 6.62
C PRO A 38 -6.81 4.61 5.54
N TYR A 39 -7.79 3.73 5.51
CA TYR A 39 -7.93 2.74 4.46
C TYR A 39 -9.34 2.73 3.88
N TYR A 40 -9.42 2.54 2.56
CA TYR A 40 -10.67 2.56 1.81
C TYR A 40 -10.99 1.17 1.26
N LYS A 41 -12.26 0.76 1.33
CA LYS A 41 -12.69 -0.55 0.82
C LYS A 41 -12.99 -0.55 -0.69
N GLY A 42 -13.03 0.62 -1.33
CA GLY A 42 -13.36 0.78 -2.74
C GLY A 42 -13.02 2.18 -3.24
N ILE A 43 -13.00 2.35 -4.57
CA ILE A 43 -12.64 3.61 -5.22
C ILE A 43 -13.68 4.72 -4.98
N GLU A 44 -14.93 4.34 -4.75
CA GLU A 44 -16.06 5.26 -4.48
C GLU A 44 -15.87 6.06 -3.18
N ASN A 45 -15.23 5.46 -2.17
CA ASN A 45 -14.98 6.10 -0.88
C ASN A 45 -13.60 6.78 -0.83
N ARG A 46 -12.83 6.67 -1.91
CA ARG A 46 -11.46 7.19 -2.00
C ARG A 46 -11.51 8.65 -2.47
N PRO A 47 -10.85 9.59 -1.78
CA PRO A 47 -10.65 10.95 -2.29
C PRO A 47 -10.03 10.95 -3.69
N LYS A 48 -10.48 11.86 -4.56
CA LYS A 48 -10.06 11.93 -5.97
C LYS A 48 -8.56 12.16 -6.16
N ASN A 49 -7.90 12.77 -5.17
CA ASN A 49 -6.47 13.11 -5.23
C ASN A 49 -5.56 11.98 -4.73
N LEU A 50 -6.12 10.82 -4.37
CA LEU A 50 -5.36 9.65 -3.94
C LEU A 50 -5.20 8.67 -5.09
N TYR A 51 -3.97 8.32 -5.40
CA TYR A 51 -3.62 7.49 -6.55
C TYR A 51 -2.74 6.33 -6.12
N SER A 52 -2.89 5.18 -6.78
CA SER A 52 -1.97 4.05 -6.60
C SER A 52 -0.60 4.34 -7.21
N LYS A 53 0.43 3.56 -6.85
CA LYS A 53 1.78 3.67 -7.44
C LYS A 53 1.76 3.60 -8.97
N THR A 54 0.95 2.70 -9.54
CA THR A 54 0.77 2.57 -10.99
C THR A 54 0.08 3.79 -11.60
N GLN A 55 -0.97 4.32 -10.94
CA GLN A 55 -1.63 5.55 -11.39
C GLN A 55 -0.67 6.74 -11.39
N CYS A 56 0.14 6.89 -10.34
CA CYS A 56 1.17 7.91 -10.25
C CYS A 56 2.20 7.80 -11.38
N LYS A 57 2.65 6.57 -11.70
CA LYS A 57 3.54 6.31 -12.83
C LYS A 57 2.92 6.71 -14.17
N ASN A 58 1.65 6.37 -14.40
CA ASN A 58 0.93 6.72 -15.63
C ASN A 58 0.73 8.23 -15.78
N MET A 59 0.59 8.96 -14.66
CA MET A 59 0.53 10.43 -14.64
C MET A 59 1.90 11.11 -14.77
N LYS A 60 2.98 10.36 -14.98
CA LYS A 60 4.38 10.86 -14.95
C LYS A 60 4.74 11.58 -13.64
N ARG A 61 4.03 11.27 -12.54
CA ARG A 61 4.24 11.79 -11.18
C ARG A 61 4.67 10.66 -10.26
N GLN A 62 5.79 10.02 -10.62
CA GLN A 62 6.26 8.80 -9.98
C GLN A 62 6.44 8.98 -8.46
N VAL A 63 6.11 7.94 -7.72
CA VAL A 63 6.31 7.86 -6.27
C VAL A 63 7.81 7.73 -6.00
N GLY A 64 8.35 8.62 -5.17
CA GLY A 64 9.75 8.54 -4.72
C GLY A 64 9.99 7.30 -3.87
N GLU A 65 11.24 6.81 -3.83
CA GLU A 65 11.58 5.59 -3.09
C GLU A 65 11.35 5.71 -1.57
N LYS A 66 11.41 6.94 -1.04
CA LYS A 66 11.18 7.26 0.37
C LYS A 66 9.80 7.88 0.62
N GLU A 67 8.97 7.98 -0.40
CA GLU A 67 7.64 8.58 -0.23
C GLU A 67 6.71 7.59 0.46
N GLU A 68 6.19 8.00 1.62
CA GLU A 68 5.26 7.17 2.37
C GLU A 68 3.84 7.26 1.81
N PRO A 69 3.09 6.15 1.82
CA PRO A 69 1.67 6.19 1.48
C PRO A 69 0.91 7.03 2.51
N VAL A 70 -0.08 7.79 2.06
CA VAL A 70 -0.97 8.56 2.95
C VAL A 70 -2.21 7.77 3.36
N ALA A 71 -2.56 6.77 2.57
CA ALA A 71 -3.70 5.90 2.80
C ALA A 71 -3.47 4.53 2.15
N PHE A 72 -4.38 3.60 2.43
CA PHE A 72 -4.39 2.28 1.82
C PHE A 72 -5.74 2.00 1.16
N SER A 73 -5.77 1.10 0.20
CA SER A 73 -7.04 0.58 -0.33
C SER A 73 -7.03 -0.93 -0.41
N LYS A 74 -8.17 -1.54 -0.13
CA LYS A 74 -8.33 -2.98 -0.13
C LYS A 74 -8.14 -3.54 -1.54
N ALA A 75 -7.37 -4.62 -1.63
CA ALA A 75 -7.21 -5.49 -2.78
C ALA A 75 -7.61 -6.93 -2.42
N MET A 76 -7.63 -7.82 -3.41
CA MET A 76 -7.97 -9.23 -3.24
C MET A 76 -7.05 -9.94 -2.23
N HIS A 77 -5.75 -9.63 -2.23
CA HIS A 77 -4.73 -10.29 -1.40
C HIS A 77 -4.17 -9.39 -0.29
N GLY A 78 -4.78 -8.25 0.02
CA GLY A 78 -4.27 -7.35 1.05
C GLY A 78 -4.65 -5.90 0.77
N TYR A 79 -3.69 -4.99 0.88
CA TYR A 79 -3.89 -3.57 0.63
C TYR A 79 -2.82 -3.02 -0.29
N TYR A 80 -3.19 -2.06 -1.13
CA TYR A 80 -2.24 -1.30 -1.93
C TYR A 80 -2.09 0.13 -1.40
N PRO A 81 -0.88 0.71 -1.50
CA PRO A 81 -0.62 2.06 -1.03
C PRO A 81 -1.26 3.10 -1.94
N LEU A 82 -1.75 4.18 -1.33
CA LEU A 82 -2.26 5.36 -1.99
C LEU A 82 -1.40 6.58 -1.65
N PHE A 83 -1.14 7.39 -2.67
CA PHE A 83 -0.31 8.58 -2.59
C PHE A 83 -1.13 9.80 -2.97
N LEU A 84 -0.94 10.89 -2.23
CA LEU A 84 -1.58 12.16 -2.55
C LEU A 84 -0.86 12.80 -3.74
N ARG A 85 -1.64 13.25 -4.73
CA ARG A 85 -1.15 14.06 -5.85
C ARG A 85 -2.10 15.23 -6.06
N VAL A 86 -1.54 16.44 -6.14
CA VAL A 86 -2.22 17.70 -6.50
C VAL A 86 -1.73 18.12 -7.87
#